data_AF-A0A7I8E8G6-F1
#
_entry.id   AF-A0A7I8E8G6-F1
#
_cell.length_a   1.000
_cell.length_b   1.000
_cell.length_c   1.000
_cell.angle_alpha   90.00
_cell.angle_beta   90.00
_cell.angle_gamma   90.00
#
_symmetry.space_group_name_H-M   'P 1'
#
loop_
_entity.id
_entity.type
_entity.pdbx_description
1 polymer ?
#
loop_
_entity_poly.entity_id
_entity_poly.type
_entity_poly.pdbx_seq_one_letter_code
_entity_poly.pdbx_strand_id
1 'polypeptide(L)'
;MLSNKDSVAIVILYSGEKQEIKRIVNYIKQKEGTVIAVSSISDSYLRKNADYIMDIIFSLLFKNNYNINLIEKLERAKNIQNIEFLKN
;
A
#
# COMPACT_ATOMS: atom_id res chain seq x y z
N MET A 1 -5.89 -4.08 20.39
CA MET A 1 -5.56 -3.28 19.17
C MET A 1 -6.57 -2.14 19.11
N LEU A 2 -6.14 -0.90 19.34
CA LEU A 2 -7.04 0.26 19.27
C LEU A 2 -7.18 0.64 17.79
N SER A 3 -8.21 0.10 17.13
CA SER A 3 -8.61 0.52 15.79
C SER A 3 -9.85 1.40 15.93
N ASN A 4 -9.88 2.47 15.15
CA ASN A 4 -10.99 3.42 15.01
C ASN A 4 -10.99 3.97 13.58
N LYS A 5 -11.93 4.86 13.27
CA LYS A 5 -12.07 5.53 11.96
C LYS A 5 -10.81 6.28 11.48
N ASP A 6 -9.95 6.71 12.40
CA ASP A 6 -8.73 7.46 12.11
C ASP A 6 -7.50 6.54 12.01
N SER A 7 -7.71 5.22 12.11
CA SER A 7 -6.66 4.21 12.03
C SER A 7 -6.48 3.68 10.62
N VAL A 8 -5.24 3.48 10.20
CA VAL A 8 -4.87 2.80 8.95
C VAL A 8 -4.04 1.56 9.27
N ALA A 9 -4.41 0.43 8.68
CA ALA A 9 -3.66 -0.83 8.77
C ALA A 9 -3.14 -1.24 7.39
N ILE A 10 -1.85 -1.55 7.31
CA ILE A 10 -1.24 -2.19 6.13
C ILE A 10 -1.15 -3.68 6.41
N VAL A 11 -1.80 -4.50 5.58
CA VAL A 11 -1.80 -5.95 5.71
C VAL A 11 -1.08 -6.56 4.52
N ILE A 12 0.07 -7.18 4.78
CA ILE A 12 0.91 -7.82 3.77
C ILE A 12 0.71 -9.32 3.83
N LEU A 13 0.07 -9.90 2.82
CA LEU A 13 -0.13 -11.36 2.76
C LEU A 13 -0.26 -11.84 1.32
N TYR A 14 0.44 -12.93 1.00
CA TYR A 14 0.37 -13.54 -0.32
C TYR A 14 -1.02 -14.13 -0.63
N SER A 15 -1.52 -15.05 0.21
CA SER A 15 -2.79 -15.75 -0.09
C SER A 15 -4.06 -14.99 0.28
N GLY A 16 -3.99 -14.08 1.26
CA GLY A 16 -5.16 -13.36 1.78
C GLY A 16 -6.24 -14.22 2.47
N GLU A 17 -6.02 -15.51 2.68
CA GLU A 17 -7.06 -16.47 3.12
C GLU A 17 -6.94 -16.98 4.57
N LYS A 18 -5.86 -16.63 5.27
CA LYS A 18 -5.61 -17.15 6.63
C LYS A 18 -6.67 -16.67 7.62
N GLN A 19 -7.15 -17.57 8.49
CA GLN A 19 -8.22 -17.27 9.44
C GLN A 19 -7.82 -16.16 10.43
N GLU A 20 -6.55 -16.06 10.83
CA GLU A 20 -6.10 -14.96 11.69
C GLU A 20 -6.26 -13.61 11.00
N ILE A 21 -5.93 -13.53 9.71
CA ILE A 21 -6.09 -12.30 8.91
C ILE A 21 -7.55 -11.94 8.77
N LYS A 22 -8.45 -12.92 8.54
CA LYS A 22 -9.90 -12.69 8.51
C LYS A 22 -10.38 -12.03 9.81
N ARG A 23 -9.94 -12.54 10.96
CA ARG A 23 -10.29 -11.98 12.28
C ARG A 23 -9.78 -10.54 12.45
N ILE A 24 -8.53 -10.27 12.08
CA ILE A 24 -7.91 -8.95 12.20
C ILE A 24 -8.58 -7.93 11.27
N VAL A 25 -8.77 -8.27 10.00
CA VAL A 25 -9.41 -7.40 9.01
C VAL A 25 -10.84 -7.09 9.42
N ASN A 26 -11.64 -8.10 9.78
CA ASN A 26 -13.01 -7.88 10.27
C ASN A 26 -13.04 -6.95 11.48
N TYR A 27 -12.13 -7.11 12.44
CA TYR A 27 -12.06 -6.24 13.61
C TYR A 27 -11.79 -4.79 13.22
N ILE A 28 -10.84 -4.54 12.30
CA ILE A 28 -10.51 -3.19 11.84
C ILE A 28 -11.71 -2.58 11.10
N LYS A 29 -12.34 -3.33 10.19
CA LYS A 29 -13.51 -2.87 9.43
C LYS A 29 -14.71 -2.58 10.34
N GLN A 30 -14.94 -3.40 11.38
CA GLN A 30 -15.98 -3.15 12.39
C GLN A 30 -15.74 -1.84 13.15
N LYS A 31 -14.49 -1.40 13.27
CA LYS A 31 -14.11 -0.14 13.92
C LYS A 31 -13.97 1.03 12.95
N GLU A 32 -14.42 0.86 11.72
CA GLU A 32 -14.34 1.85 10.63
C GLU A 32 -12.89 2.22 10.24
N GLY A 33 -11.91 1.42 10.67
CA GLY A 33 -10.52 1.63 10.28
C GLY A 33 -10.30 1.29 8.79
N THR A 34 -9.31 1.96 8.20
CA THR A 34 -8.91 1.75 6.81
C THR A 34 -7.94 0.57 6.70
N VAL A 35 -8.16 -0.32 5.74
CA VAL A 35 -7.27 -1.44 5.42
C VAL A 35 -6.66 -1.25 4.05
N ILE A 36 -5.32 -1.22 3.99
CA ILE A 36 -4.53 -1.28 2.76
C ILE A 36 -3.96 -2.69 2.64
N ALA A 37 -4.39 -3.45 1.63
CA ALA A 37 -3.85 -4.76 1.34
C ALA A 37 -2.65 -4.67 0.40
N VAL A 38 -1.57 -5.37 0.74
CA VAL A 38 -0.43 -5.60 -0.14
C VAL A 38 -0.41 -7.10 -0.45
N SER A 39 -0.79 -7.45 -1.67
CA SER A 39 -0.96 -8.85 -2.09
C SER A 39 -0.73 -9.01 -3.59
N SER A 40 -0.40 -10.23 -4.00
CA SER A 40 -0.22 -10.61 -5.41
C SER A 40 -1.33 -11.52 -5.91
N ILE A 41 -2.29 -11.94 -5.08
CA ILE A 41 -3.41 -12.78 -5.52
C ILE A 41 -4.62 -11.90 -5.83
N SER A 42 -5.15 -12.04 -7.04
CA SER A 42 -6.27 -11.26 -7.56
C SER A 42 -7.62 -11.63 -6.92
N ASP A 43 -7.78 -12.85 -6.42
CA ASP A 43 -9.00 -13.32 -5.79
C ASP A 43 -8.73 -13.89 -4.38
N SER A 44 -8.79 -13.03 -3.36
CA SER A 44 -8.66 -13.42 -1.96
C SER A 44 -9.61 -12.64 -1.05
N TYR A 45 -9.89 -13.19 0.12
CA TYR A 45 -10.66 -12.51 1.15
C TYR A 45 -10.05 -11.14 1.50
N LEU A 46 -8.73 -11.07 1.69
CA LEU A 46 -8.05 -9.80 2.00
C LEU A 46 -8.28 -8.76 0.90
N ARG A 47 -8.16 -9.16 -0.37
CA ARG A 47 -8.41 -8.29 -1.55
C ARG A 47 -9.84 -7.75 -1.54
N LYS A 48 -10.82 -8.60 -1.26
CA LYS A 48 -12.25 -8.24 -1.26
C LYS A 48 -12.68 -7.32 -0.12
N ASN A 49 -11.95 -7.34 0.99
CA ASN A 49 -12.33 -6.63 2.22
C ASN A 49 -11.40 -5.45 2.57
N ALA A 50 -10.38 -5.18 1.74
CA ALA A 50 -9.53 -4.00 1.87
C ALA A 50 -10.13 -2.80 1.15
N ASP A 51 -9.86 -1.60 1.66
CA ASP A 51 -10.26 -0.34 1.06
C ASP A 51 -9.36 0.01 -0.14
N TYR A 52 -8.08 -0.32 -0.02
CA TYR A 52 -7.09 -0.10 -1.07
C TYR A 52 -6.25 -1.34 -1.28
N ILE A 53 -5.80 -1.53 -2.52
CA ILE A 53 -4.95 -2.64 -2.91
C ILE A 53 -3.69 -2.11 -3.56
N MET A 54 -2.56 -2.50 -2.97
CA MET A 54 -1.27 -2.45 -3.62
C MET A 54 -1.00 -3.83 -4.22
N ASP A 55 -1.28 -3.93 -5.52
CA ASP A 55 -1.15 -5.19 -6.25
C ASP A 55 0.31 -5.39 -6.70
N ILE A 56 0.97 -6.39 -6.11
CA ILE A 56 2.38 -6.67 -6.37
C ILE A 56 2.55 -7.24 -7.79
N ILE A 57 1.54 -7.85 -8.42
CA ILE A 57 1.70 -8.28 -9.82
C ILE A 57 1.90 -7.08 -10.73
N PHE A 58 1.15 -5.99 -10.53
CA PHE A 58 1.34 -4.75 -11.28
C PHE A 58 2.68 -4.08 -10.97
N SER A 59 3.31 -4.38 -9.82
CA SER A 59 4.69 -3.93 -9.53
C SER A 59 5.71 -4.47 -10.56
N LEU A 60 5.45 -5.61 -11.20
CA LEU A 60 6.30 -6.14 -12.27
C LEU A 60 6.23 -5.28 -13.54
N LEU A 61 5.12 -4.58 -13.81
CA LEU A 61 5.06 -3.62 -14.91
C LEU A 61 6.02 -2.44 -14.68
N PHE A 62 6.23 -2.03 -13.41
CA PHE A 62 7.21 -1.01 -13.07
C PHE A 62 8.66 -1.48 -13.31
N LYS A 63 8.91 -2.79 -13.38
CA LYS A 63 10.23 -3.34 -13.70
C LYS A 63 10.64 -3.00 -15.13
N ASN A 64 9.71 -2.96 -16.08
CA ASN A 64 10.03 -2.72 -17.50
C ASN A 64 10.70 -1.37 -17.74
N ASN A 65 10.35 -0.35 -16.96
CA ASN A 65 10.90 0.99 -17.06
C ASN A 65 11.64 1.41 -15.77
N TYR A 66 12.15 0.45 -14.99
CA TYR A 66 12.69 0.72 -13.65
C TYR A 66 13.78 1.81 -13.67
N ASN A 67 14.74 1.70 -14.57
CA ASN A 67 15.85 2.67 -14.66
C ASN A 67 15.36 4.08 -15.01
N ILE A 68 14.45 4.20 -15.98
CA ILE A 68 13.88 5.49 -16.38
C ILE A 68 13.08 6.10 -15.22
N ASN A 69 12.20 5.31 -14.60
CA ASN A 69 11.39 5.75 -13.46
C ASN A 69 12.28 6.15 -12.26
N LEU A 70 13.39 5.44 -12.03
CA LEU A 70 14.34 5.75 -10.98
C LEU A 70 15.05 7.08 -11.25
N ILE A 71 15.55 7.29 -12.48
CA ILE A 71 16.19 8.55 -12.88
C ILE A 71 15.21 9.72 -12.71
N GLU A 72 13.98 9.59 -13.21
CA GLU A 72 12.95 10.63 -13.05
C GLU A 72 12.67 10.95 -11.58
N LYS A 73 12.58 9.92 -10.72
CA LYS A 73 12.37 10.11 -9.28
C LYS A 73 13.53 10.87 -8.64
N LEU A 74 14.78 10.53 -9.01
CA LEU A 74 15.97 11.21 -8.49
C LEU A 74 16.03 12.67 -8.95
N GLU A 75 15.74 12.96 -10.22
CA GLU A 75 15.70 14.34 -10.74
C GLU A 75 14.62 15.18 -10.06
N ARG A 76 13.42 14.61 -9.84
CA ARG A 76 12.37 15.29 -9.07
C ARG A 76 12.80 15.60 -7.63
N ALA A 77 13.47 14.66 -6.97
CA ALA A 77 13.94 14.85 -5.59
C ALA A 77 14.97 15.99 -5.50
N LYS A 78 15.92 16.06 -6.45
CA LYS A 78 16.87 17.17 -6.55
C LYS A 78 16.18 18.51 -6.75
N ASN A 79 15.19 18.57 -7.64
CA ASN A 79 14.45 19.81 -7.92
C ASN A 79 13.68 20.31 -6.69
N ILE A 80 13.08 19.42 -5.91
CA ILE A 80 12.40 19.78 -4.65
C ILE A 80 13.40 20.39 -3.66
N GLN A 81 14.56 19.76 -3.46
CA GLN A 81 15.60 20.28 -2.57
C GLN A 81 16.11 21.66 -3.00
N ASN A 82 16.31 21.87 -4.31
CA ASN A 82 16.73 23.18 -4.83
C ASN A 82 15.66 24.26 -4.59
N ILE A 83 14.37 23.93 -4.73
CA ILE A 83 13.27 24.85 -4.46
C ILE A 83 13.23 25.22 -2.97
N GLU A 84 13.46 24.28 -2.06
CA GLU A 84 13.53 24.57 -0.62
C GLU A 84 14.74 25.43 -0.27
N PHE A 85 15.90 25.20 -0.90
CA PHE A 85 17.09 26.01 -0.71
C PHE A 85 16.87 27.47 -1.15
N LEU A 86 16.19 27.71 -2.28
CA LEU A 86 15.91 29.04 -2.80
C LEU A 86 14.84 29.82 -1.99
N LYS A 87 14.12 29.16 -1.08
CA LYS A 87 13.10 29.78 -0.22
C LYS A 87 13.66 30.29 1.12
N ASN A 88 14.93 29.99 1.41
CA ASN A 88 15.67 30.46 2.59
C ASN A 88 16.65 31.57 2.22
#